data_AF-A0A7X9EJ05-F1
#
_entry.id   AF-A0A7X9EJ05-F1
#
_cell.length_a   1.000
_cell.length_b   1.000
_cell.length_c   1.000
_cell.angle_alpha   90.00
_cell.angle_beta   90.00
_cell.angle_gamma   90.00
#
_symmetry.space_group_name_H-M   'P 1'
#
loop_
_entity.id
_entity.type
_entity.pdbx_description
1 polymer ?
#
loop_
_entity_poly.entity_id
_entity_poly.type
_entity_poly.pdbx_seq_one_letter_code
_entity_poly.pdbx_strand_id
1 'polypeptide(L)'
;MAGKKKSILIYLAIMFFVIFSCSKGKEESGVNSTPVKNELSNIEEKPSFLLITIDTWRSDYIGVSKSGKVETPNIDYFAKNGIYIKKVETPCPLTTPAHASILTGLYPKNNGIRDNHHFKLRPEIKSIAELLKENGYKTIAVVSGSPLRSVYGLNQGFDFYDDEGLGVKGDESLTPSYRKGEISAERCFNLVEKEKKFPLFVWLHLYEPHKPYVPPSEYLKKYPNDPYAGEVSYADKIVGVLLRKTFEIKKGRWIVFITGDHGEGLGDNIEITHGLLLYKETRTVPLVVYDSENKFRSAGEGEKSLIDIAPTIADILKLKGQFDGTSISCSSQGRKLFSETLAPLTGFNVNGAFSVSFNNKIYIKNGISEEIYLDNNEKENRILSEKEFGGLAKKEIEEFFNENDIKENLILSNEDIKSLKSLGYIGGAGLPGKGAPIKCDLKDFVKEFNRLEFGRGFLQNGKFSEALPIYDDFLKKYPYSSELFTEKATIFFNLGRIGEAKEAIKKSLSIDPKNSVAYLNLGNIFIIEKDYKKAEESFLMCLKLEEEAEAYLNLGLLYYYYLNDKEKAKFYLNKFIENSPNDPERGKIEKLIKEN
;
A
#
# COMPACT_ATOMS: atom_id res chain seq x y z
N MET A 1 14.79 69.62 2.05
CA MET A 1 16.07 69.61 1.29
C MET A 1 16.17 68.21 0.69
N ALA A 2 16.29 67.96 -0.63
CA ALA A 2 17.28 68.44 -1.60
C ALA A 2 18.70 67.91 -1.28
N GLY A 3 19.35 67.03 -2.07
CA GLY A 3 18.89 66.20 -3.21
C GLY A 3 19.92 66.13 -4.38
N LYS A 4 19.63 65.28 -5.40
CA LYS A 4 20.39 65.06 -6.67
C LYS A 4 21.69 64.22 -6.52
N LYS A 5 22.20 63.49 -7.54
CA LYS A 5 21.87 63.33 -8.99
C LYS A 5 22.32 61.91 -9.47
N LYS A 6 21.54 61.20 -10.30
CA LYS A 6 21.76 60.85 -11.75
C LYS A 6 23.08 60.09 -12.08
N SER A 7 23.12 59.11 -12.99
CA SER A 7 22.56 59.01 -14.37
C SER A 7 22.43 57.53 -14.83
N ILE A 8 21.94 57.15 -16.02
CA ILE A 8 20.72 57.47 -16.82
C ILE A 8 20.70 56.54 -18.06
N LEU A 9 19.56 55.92 -18.39
CA LEU A 9 19.05 55.48 -19.72
C LEU A 9 17.64 54.83 -19.49
N ILE A 10 16.56 54.89 -20.28
CA ILE A 10 16.23 55.43 -21.63
C ILE A 10 16.73 54.50 -22.76
N TYR A 11 16.01 54.09 -23.81
CA TYR A 11 14.63 54.27 -24.35
C TYR A 11 14.13 52.86 -24.85
N LEU A 12 12.94 52.58 -25.41
CA LEU A 12 11.72 53.30 -25.84
C LEU A 12 10.51 52.30 -25.79
N ALA A 13 9.33 52.66 -26.32
CA ALA A 13 8.18 51.79 -26.60
C ALA A 13 7.39 52.31 -27.82
N ILE A 14 6.45 51.53 -28.38
CA ILE A 14 5.32 52.05 -29.19
C ILE A 14 4.18 51.02 -29.25
N MET A 15 2.94 51.51 -29.26
CA MET A 15 1.71 50.74 -29.46
C MET A 15 0.89 51.46 -30.54
N PHE A 16 0.09 50.75 -31.35
CA PHE A 16 -0.88 51.39 -32.25
C PHE A 16 -2.18 50.59 -32.35
N PHE A 17 -3.29 51.31 -32.53
CA PHE A 17 -4.65 50.81 -32.55
C PHE A 17 -5.45 51.70 -33.52
N VAL A 18 -6.14 51.13 -34.51
CA VAL A 18 -7.02 51.87 -35.44
C VAL A 18 -8.25 51.02 -35.77
N ILE A 19 -9.42 51.66 -35.83
CA ILE A 19 -10.72 51.09 -36.21
C ILE A 19 -11.34 51.99 -37.28
N PHE A 20 -11.95 51.41 -38.32
CA PHE A 20 -13.01 51.93 -39.23
C PHE A 20 -12.94 51.14 -40.57
N SER A 21 -14.00 50.92 -41.37
CA SER A 21 -15.44 51.24 -41.26
C SER A 21 -16.27 50.21 -42.06
N CYS A 22 -17.61 50.27 -41.99
CA CYS A 22 -18.52 49.49 -42.83
C CYS A 22 -18.81 50.16 -44.19
N SER A 23 -19.13 49.35 -45.21
CA SER A 23 -19.92 49.76 -46.38
C SER A 23 -20.77 48.59 -46.90
N LYS A 24 -21.70 48.83 -47.84
CA LYS A 24 -22.77 47.89 -48.23
C LYS A 24 -22.52 47.23 -49.59
N GLY A 25 -22.87 45.95 -49.71
CA GLY A 25 -22.59 45.08 -50.85
C GLY A 25 -23.47 45.22 -52.10
N LYS A 26 -23.41 44.18 -52.95
CA LYS A 26 -24.33 43.85 -54.05
C LYS A 26 -24.13 42.39 -54.50
N GLU A 27 -25.14 41.80 -55.14
CA GLU A 27 -25.04 40.55 -55.91
C GLU A 27 -24.30 40.80 -57.26
N GLU A 28 -23.95 39.84 -58.14
CA GLU A 28 -24.21 38.38 -58.31
C GLU A 28 -22.83 37.67 -58.53
N SER A 29 -22.62 36.40 -58.90
CA SER A 29 -23.43 35.32 -59.49
C SER A 29 -22.86 33.93 -59.13
N GLY A 30 -23.68 32.88 -59.11
CA GLY A 30 -23.28 31.58 -58.56
C GLY A 30 -22.48 30.65 -59.49
N VAL A 31 -21.67 29.77 -58.87
CA VAL A 31 -21.18 28.51 -59.45
C VAL A 31 -21.48 27.39 -58.47
N ASN A 32 -22.11 26.30 -58.94
CA ASN A 32 -22.39 25.14 -58.09
C ASN A 32 -21.12 24.31 -57.87
N SER A 33 -20.62 24.27 -56.63
CA SER A 33 -19.74 23.21 -56.15
C SER A 33 -20.44 22.43 -55.04
N THR A 34 -20.57 21.12 -55.20
CA THR A 34 -21.20 20.19 -54.25
C THR A 34 -20.70 20.37 -52.83
N PRO A 35 -21.56 20.17 -51.80
CA PRO A 35 -21.09 20.12 -50.42
C PRO A 35 -20.07 19.00 -50.30
N VAL A 36 -18.82 19.35 -49.96
CA VAL A 36 -17.83 18.37 -49.55
C VAL A 36 -18.41 17.70 -48.31
N LYS A 37 -18.70 16.39 -48.43
CA LYS A 37 -18.87 15.56 -47.24
C LYS A 37 -17.53 15.63 -46.50
N ASN A 38 -17.50 16.36 -45.40
CA ASN A 38 -16.47 16.11 -44.40
C ASN A 38 -16.67 14.66 -43.97
N GLU A 39 -15.78 13.79 -44.45
CA GLU A 39 -15.61 12.46 -43.90
C GLU A 39 -15.06 12.63 -42.48
N LEU A 40 -15.97 12.89 -41.55
CA LEU A 40 -15.83 12.55 -40.15
C LEU A 40 -15.69 11.02 -40.09
N SER A 41 -14.47 10.57 -40.37
CA SER A 41 -14.05 9.19 -40.21
C SER A 41 -14.38 8.76 -38.78
N ASN A 42 -14.87 7.53 -38.63
CA ASN A 42 -15.23 6.98 -37.33
C ASN A 42 -13.98 6.82 -36.46
N ILE A 43 -13.58 7.89 -35.78
CA ILE A 43 -12.78 7.80 -34.56
C ILE A 43 -13.71 7.15 -33.54
N GLU A 44 -13.48 5.86 -33.24
CA GLU A 44 -14.13 5.26 -32.07
C GLU A 44 -13.79 6.11 -30.85
N GLU A 45 -14.82 6.56 -30.13
CA GLU A 45 -14.63 7.39 -28.95
C GLU A 45 -13.79 6.60 -27.92
N LYS A 46 -12.60 7.12 -27.61
CA LYS A 46 -11.64 6.45 -26.73
C LYS A 46 -12.32 6.16 -25.38
N PRO A 47 -12.37 4.90 -24.91
CA PRO A 47 -12.99 4.59 -23.64
C PRO A 47 -12.28 5.29 -22.49
N SER A 48 -13.06 5.78 -21.53
CA SER A 48 -12.54 6.09 -20.19
C SER A 48 -12.37 4.79 -19.41
N PHE A 49 -11.34 4.72 -18.56
CA PHE A 49 -10.98 3.55 -17.78
C PHE A 49 -11.18 3.82 -16.29
N LEU A 50 -11.80 2.89 -15.58
CA LEU A 50 -11.95 2.92 -14.12
C LEU A 50 -11.41 1.62 -13.53
N LEU A 51 -10.26 1.70 -12.86
CA LEU A 51 -9.67 0.63 -12.08
C LEU A 51 -10.15 0.77 -10.62
N ILE A 52 -10.87 -0.24 -10.12
CA ILE A 52 -11.25 -0.37 -8.72
C ILE A 52 -10.44 -1.54 -8.14
N THR A 53 -9.58 -1.25 -7.17
CA THR A 53 -8.90 -2.26 -6.36
C THR A 53 -9.51 -2.30 -4.96
N ILE A 54 -9.58 -3.49 -4.38
CA ILE A 54 -10.21 -3.77 -3.09
C ILE A 54 -9.20 -4.57 -2.24
N ASP A 55 -8.67 -3.94 -1.19
CA ASP A 55 -7.55 -4.44 -0.37
C ASP A 55 -7.84 -5.86 0.18
N THR A 56 -6.93 -6.81 0.00
CA THR A 56 -7.04 -8.20 0.54
C THR A 56 -8.22 -9.04 0.01
N TRP A 57 -8.94 -8.62 -1.05
CA TRP A 57 -10.18 -9.29 -1.51
C TRP A 57 -9.97 -10.67 -2.20
N ARG A 58 -10.29 -11.74 -1.46
CA ARG A 58 -10.17 -13.16 -1.86
C ARG A 58 -11.10 -13.61 -3.00
N SER A 59 -10.59 -14.48 -3.87
CA SER A 59 -11.34 -15.10 -4.99
C SER A 59 -12.54 -15.98 -4.60
N ASP A 60 -12.61 -16.49 -3.37
CA ASP A 60 -13.73 -17.28 -2.85
C ASP A 60 -14.81 -16.43 -2.14
N TYR A 61 -14.59 -15.11 -1.99
CA TYR A 61 -15.53 -14.15 -1.39
C TYR A 61 -16.19 -13.24 -2.46
N ILE A 62 -16.87 -13.86 -3.43
CA ILE A 62 -17.73 -13.15 -4.40
C ILE A 62 -18.95 -14.01 -4.75
N GLY A 63 -20.15 -13.42 -4.77
CA GLY A 63 -21.43 -14.14 -4.92
C GLY A 63 -21.52 -14.98 -6.19
N VAL A 64 -21.10 -14.42 -7.32
CA VAL A 64 -21.06 -15.07 -8.64
C VAL A 64 -20.15 -16.31 -8.68
N SER A 65 -19.20 -16.47 -7.74
CA SER A 65 -18.37 -17.69 -7.63
C SER A 65 -19.16 -18.91 -7.18
N LYS A 66 -20.36 -18.71 -6.61
CA LYS A 66 -21.24 -19.70 -5.99
C LYS A 66 -20.61 -20.48 -4.82
N SER A 67 -19.56 -19.93 -4.18
CA SER A 67 -18.98 -20.46 -2.94
C SER A 67 -19.92 -20.39 -1.74
N GLY A 68 -20.87 -19.44 -1.77
CA GLY A 68 -21.86 -19.21 -0.70
C GLY A 68 -21.37 -18.37 0.47
N LYS A 69 -20.12 -17.87 0.45
CA LYS A 69 -19.53 -17.13 1.59
C LYS A 69 -20.10 -15.72 1.80
N VAL A 70 -20.40 -15.00 0.71
CA VAL A 70 -20.82 -13.60 0.76
C VAL A 70 -21.74 -13.24 -0.41
N GLU A 71 -22.62 -12.26 -0.20
CA GLU A 71 -23.46 -11.67 -1.25
C GLU A 71 -22.84 -10.35 -1.72
N THR A 72 -22.50 -10.28 -3.00
CA THR A 72 -21.95 -9.09 -3.68
C THR A 72 -22.86 -8.69 -4.86
N PRO A 73 -24.13 -8.30 -4.64
CA PRO A 73 -25.12 -8.13 -5.70
C PRO A 73 -24.78 -7.05 -6.74
N ASN A 74 -24.01 -6.02 -6.39
CA ASN A 74 -23.65 -4.95 -7.34
C ASN A 74 -22.50 -5.41 -8.25
N ILE A 75 -21.44 -6.00 -7.70
CA ILE A 75 -20.31 -6.57 -8.45
C ILE A 75 -20.78 -7.78 -9.27
N ASP A 76 -21.68 -8.61 -8.72
CA ASP A 76 -22.33 -9.72 -9.43
C ASP A 76 -23.05 -9.27 -10.70
N TYR A 77 -23.66 -8.08 -10.71
CA TYR A 77 -24.30 -7.53 -11.90
C TYR A 77 -23.26 -7.26 -13.00
N PHE A 78 -22.13 -6.64 -12.67
CA PHE A 78 -21.06 -6.39 -13.64
C PHE A 78 -20.38 -7.68 -14.10
N ALA A 79 -20.17 -8.64 -13.20
CA ALA A 79 -19.65 -9.97 -13.51
C ALA A 79 -20.53 -10.78 -14.47
N LYS A 80 -21.86 -10.61 -14.38
CA LYS A 80 -22.85 -11.29 -15.25
C LYS A 80 -23.07 -10.58 -16.60
N ASN A 81 -22.70 -9.31 -16.71
CA ASN A 81 -22.88 -8.48 -17.92
C ASN A 81 -21.55 -8.09 -18.60
N GLY A 82 -20.44 -8.70 -18.18
CA GLY A 82 -19.10 -8.48 -18.71
C GLY A 82 -18.25 -9.76 -18.64
N ILE A 83 -16.94 -9.59 -18.45
CA ILE A 83 -15.99 -10.68 -18.24
C ILE A 83 -15.83 -10.90 -16.73
N TYR A 84 -15.88 -12.16 -16.29
CA TYR A 84 -15.52 -12.57 -14.94
C TYR A 84 -14.47 -13.68 -14.98
N ILE A 85 -13.29 -13.40 -14.41
CA ILE A 85 -12.19 -14.34 -14.25
C ILE A 85 -12.12 -14.70 -12.77
N LYS A 86 -12.52 -15.94 -12.44
CA LYS A 86 -12.64 -16.41 -11.05
C LYS A 86 -11.30 -16.40 -10.29
N LYS A 87 -10.20 -16.71 -10.98
CA LYS A 87 -8.87 -16.81 -10.40
C LYS A 87 -7.90 -15.99 -11.24
N VAL A 88 -7.37 -14.92 -10.66
CA VAL A 88 -6.18 -14.20 -11.11
C VAL A 88 -5.13 -14.34 -10.01
N GLU A 89 -3.89 -14.66 -10.36
CA GLU A 89 -2.81 -14.79 -9.37
C GLU A 89 -2.11 -13.44 -9.14
N THR A 90 -2.00 -13.01 -7.89
CA THR A 90 -1.17 -11.86 -7.54
C THR A 90 0.32 -12.24 -7.55
N PRO A 91 1.21 -11.37 -8.05
CA PRO A 91 2.65 -11.66 -8.00
C PRO A 91 3.25 -11.45 -6.59
N CYS A 92 2.54 -10.79 -5.67
CA CYS A 92 2.97 -10.63 -4.27
C CYS A 92 1.77 -10.41 -3.35
N PRO A 93 1.62 -11.14 -2.22
CA PRO A 93 0.52 -10.97 -1.26
C PRO A 93 0.73 -9.77 -0.33
N LEU A 94 1.10 -8.61 -0.90
CA LEU A 94 1.41 -7.36 -0.20
C LEU A 94 0.96 -6.17 -1.05
N THR A 95 0.30 -5.20 -0.41
CA THR A 95 -0.45 -4.11 -1.05
C THR A 95 0.37 -3.28 -2.05
N THR A 96 1.55 -2.81 -1.66
CA THR A 96 2.39 -1.92 -2.48
C THR A 96 2.99 -2.64 -3.71
N PRO A 97 3.65 -3.81 -3.61
CA PRO A 97 4.15 -4.54 -4.79
C PRO A 97 3.03 -5.08 -5.68
N ALA A 98 1.87 -5.47 -5.12
CA ALA A 98 0.70 -5.86 -5.90
C ALA A 98 0.23 -4.69 -6.78
N HIS A 99 0.00 -3.51 -6.19
CA HIS A 99 -0.42 -2.31 -6.92
C HIS A 99 0.63 -1.78 -7.90
N ALA A 100 1.93 -1.82 -7.54
CA ALA A 100 3.01 -1.53 -8.49
C ALA A 100 2.94 -2.46 -9.72
N SER A 101 2.65 -3.74 -9.50
CA SER A 101 2.54 -4.74 -10.56
C SER A 101 1.29 -4.56 -11.43
N ILE A 102 0.13 -4.20 -10.84
CA ILE A 102 -1.09 -3.82 -11.58
C ILE A 102 -0.84 -2.61 -12.48
N LEU A 103 -0.19 -1.56 -11.94
CA LEU A 103 -0.01 -0.29 -12.63
C LEU A 103 1.11 -0.31 -13.68
N THR A 104 2.13 -1.14 -13.51
CA THR A 104 3.26 -1.24 -14.46
C THR A 104 3.14 -2.41 -15.44
N GLY A 105 2.36 -3.45 -15.11
CA GLY A 105 2.33 -4.70 -15.88
C GLY A 105 3.63 -5.50 -15.80
N LEU A 106 4.43 -5.30 -14.75
CA LEU A 106 5.73 -5.92 -14.50
C LEU A 106 5.74 -6.63 -13.14
N TYR A 107 6.48 -7.72 -13.02
CA TYR A 107 6.67 -8.42 -11.75
C TYR A 107 7.45 -7.56 -10.72
N PRO A 108 7.29 -7.81 -9.41
CA PRO A 108 7.99 -7.14 -8.31
C PRO A 108 9.50 -6.94 -8.53
N LYS A 109 10.22 -7.99 -8.97
CA LYS A 109 11.66 -7.91 -9.27
C LYS A 109 12.00 -6.91 -10.39
N ASN A 110 11.11 -6.73 -11.36
CA ASN A 110 11.32 -5.91 -12.55
C ASN A 110 10.89 -4.44 -12.29
N ASN A 111 9.73 -4.22 -11.65
CA ASN A 111 9.30 -2.87 -11.24
C ASN A 111 10.13 -2.31 -10.07
N GLY A 112 10.66 -3.18 -9.20
CA GLY A 112 11.56 -2.82 -8.10
C GLY A 112 10.92 -2.68 -6.72
N ILE A 113 9.60 -2.81 -6.59
CA ILE A 113 8.90 -2.90 -5.30
C ILE A 113 8.83 -4.37 -4.89
N ARG A 114 9.31 -4.71 -3.69
CA ARG A 114 9.35 -6.11 -3.20
C ARG A 114 8.53 -6.36 -1.93
N ASP A 115 8.18 -5.30 -1.19
CA ASP A 115 7.26 -5.31 -0.04
C ASP A 115 6.67 -3.90 0.19
N ASN A 116 5.96 -3.70 1.32
CA ASN A 116 5.23 -2.45 1.66
C ASN A 116 6.10 -1.33 2.27
N HIS A 117 7.42 -1.52 2.44
CA HIS A 117 8.37 -0.52 2.94
C HIS A 117 9.68 -0.58 2.12
N HIS A 118 10.71 0.20 2.47
CA HIS A 118 12.07 0.19 1.86
C HIS A 118 12.22 0.42 0.32
N PHE A 119 11.14 0.39 -0.45
CA PHE A 119 11.12 0.47 -1.91
C PHE A 119 10.26 1.64 -2.41
N LYS A 120 10.73 2.29 -3.49
CA LYS A 120 10.01 3.32 -4.23
C LYS A 120 10.05 2.99 -5.72
N LEU A 121 8.92 3.16 -6.42
CA LEU A 121 8.84 2.97 -7.86
C LEU A 121 9.79 3.97 -8.51
N ARG A 122 10.61 3.48 -9.44
CA ARG A 122 11.68 4.27 -10.05
C ARG A 122 11.15 5.01 -11.28
N PRO A 123 11.53 6.28 -11.53
CA PRO A 123 11.00 7.06 -12.66
C PRO A 123 11.25 6.48 -14.05
N GLU A 124 12.18 5.53 -14.20
CA GLU A 124 12.43 4.83 -15.47
C GLU A 124 11.40 3.73 -15.76
N ILE A 125 10.67 3.28 -14.73
CA ILE A 125 9.62 2.25 -14.83
C ILE A 125 8.28 2.94 -15.09
N LYS A 126 7.88 3.05 -16.36
CA LYS A 126 6.62 3.68 -16.76
C LYS A 126 5.39 2.93 -16.25
N SER A 127 4.45 3.66 -15.66
CA SER A 127 3.11 3.15 -15.36
C SER A 127 2.15 3.26 -16.55
N ILE A 128 1.03 2.52 -16.50
CA ILE A 128 -0.08 2.66 -17.44
C ILE A 128 -0.72 4.06 -17.34
N ALA A 129 -0.67 4.72 -16.18
CA ALA A 129 -1.12 6.09 -16.03
C ALA A 129 -0.25 7.06 -16.85
N GLU A 130 1.07 6.86 -16.88
CA GLU A 130 2.00 7.65 -17.70
C GLU A 130 1.71 7.45 -19.20
N LEU A 131 1.57 6.20 -19.65
CA LEU A 131 1.25 5.88 -21.04
C LEU A 131 -0.11 6.48 -21.48
N LEU A 132 -1.12 6.47 -20.61
CA LEU A 132 -2.43 7.06 -20.89
C LEU A 132 -2.37 8.60 -20.93
N LYS A 133 -1.67 9.22 -19.98
CA LYS A 133 -1.45 10.68 -19.91
C LYS A 133 -0.71 11.20 -21.14
N GLU A 134 0.34 10.48 -21.58
CA GLU A 134 1.05 10.74 -22.85
C GLU A 134 0.12 10.63 -24.07
N ASN A 135 -0.91 9.76 -24.01
CA ASN A 135 -1.90 9.56 -25.08
C ASN A 135 -3.18 10.40 -24.93
N GLY A 136 -3.11 11.47 -24.13
CA GLY A 136 -4.11 12.53 -24.04
C GLY A 136 -5.15 12.37 -22.93
N TYR A 137 -5.11 11.29 -22.15
CA TYR A 137 -6.04 11.09 -21.03
C TYR A 137 -5.89 12.16 -19.94
N LYS A 138 -6.89 12.29 -19.09
CA LYS A 138 -6.77 12.89 -17.76
C LYS A 138 -6.67 11.76 -16.74
N THR A 139 -5.71 11.83 -15.81
CA THR A 139 -5.41 10.72 -14.88
C THR A 139 -5.70 11.11 -13.43
N ILE A 140 -6.51 10.30 -12.73
CA ILE A 140 -6.98 10.53 -11.36
C ILE A 140 -6.73 9.28 -10.52
N ALA A 141 -6.18 9.41 -9.31
CA ALA A 141 -6.14 8.33 -8.32
C ALA A 141 -6.68 8.79 -6.97
N VAL A 142 -7.45 7.92 -6.30
CA VAL A 142 -7.90 8.11 -4.92
C VAL A 142 -7.62 6.82 -4.15
N VAL A 143 -6.70 6.89 -3.18
CA VAL A 143 -6.22 5.71 -2.44
C VAL A 143 -6.78 5.68 -1.00
N SER A 144 -6.74 4.52 -0.35
CA SER A 144 -7.40 4.33 0.96
C SER A 144 -6.53 3.74 2.07
N GLY A 145 -5.31 3.28 1.81
CA GLY A 145 -4.40 2.74 2.84
C GLY A 145 -3.01 3.37 2.75
N SER A 146 -2.34 3.53 3.90
CA SER A 146 -0.99 4.12 3.95
C SER A 146 0.09 3.46 3.07
N PRO A 147 0.06 2.14 2.74
CA PRO A 147 1.03 1.53 1.80
C PRO A 147 0.93 2.04 0.35
N LEU A 148 -0.11 2.84 0.03
CA LEU A 148 -0.35 3.39 -1.31
C LEU A 148 -0.08 4.90 -1.42
N ARG A 149 0.60 5.50 -0.43
CA ARG A 149 0.96 6.92 -0.46
C ARG A 149 1.97 7.23 -1.58
N SER A 150 1.95 8.49 -2.04
CA SER A 150 2.85 9.03 -3.07
C SER A 150 4.35 8.92 -2.73
N VAL A 151 4.69 8.70 -1.45
CA VAL A 151 6.06 8.36 -1.02
C VAL A 151 6.62 7.11 -1.73
N TYR A 152 5.80 6.11 -2.03
CA TYR A 152 6.21 4.89 -2.76
C TYR A 152 6.28 5.06 -4.29
N GLY A 153 5.95 6.23 -4.83
CA GLY A 153 6.03 6.53 -6.27
C GLY A 153 4.85 6.04 -7.12
N LEU A 154 3.85 5.40 -6.52
CA LEU A 154 2.62 4.93 -7.21
C LEU A 154 1.76 6.07 -7.79
N ASN A 155 2.10 7.33 -7.50
CA ASN A 155 1.53 8.52 -8.12
C ASN A 155 2.10 8.84 -9.52
N GLN A 156 3.10 8.10 -10.00
CA GLN A 156 3.66 8.22 -11.35
C GLN A 156 2.56 8.16 -12.43
N GLY A 157 2.44 9.25 -13.19
CA GLY A 157 1.49 9.39 -14.31
C GLY A 157 0.13 9.97 -13.95
N PHE A 158 -0.21 10.14 -12.67
CA PHE A 158 -1.47 10.77 -12.27
C PHE A 158 -1.38 12.31 -12.34
N ASP A 159 -2.48 12.97 -12.73
CA ASP A 159 -2.62 14.44 -12.67
C ASP A 159 -3.16 14.89 -11.31
N PHE A 160 -4.00 14.05 -10.71
CA PHE A 160 -4.51 14.21 -9.35
C PHE A 160 -4.30 12.90 -8.60
N TYR A 161 -3.66 12.97 -7.43
CA TYR A 161 -3.42 11.84 -6.55
C TYR A 161 -3.92 12.22 -5.16
N ASP A 162 -4.84 11.44 -4.61
CA ASP A 162 -5.51 11.74 -3.35
C ASP A 162 -5.17 10.67 -2.30
N ASP A 163 -4.05 10.90 -1.61
CA ASP A 163 -3.57 10.20 -0.42
C ASP A 163 -3.72 11.03 0.87
N GLU A 164 -4.57 12.06 0.84
CA GLU A 164 -4.82 12.96 1.97
C GLU A 164 -5.44 12.22 3.17
N GLY A 165 -4.81 12.36 4.34
CA GLY A 165 -5.26 11.76 5.60
C GLY A 165 -4.77 10.32 5.83
N LEU A 166 -3.86 9.79 5.00
CA LEU A 166 -3.27 8.46 5.16
C LEU A 166 -1.94 8.46 5.95
N GLY A 167 -1.58 9.60 6.54
CA GLY A 167 -0.37 9.81 7.34
C GLY A 167 -0.71 10.23 8.78
N VAL A 168 0.00 9.65 9.77
CA VAL A 168 -0.16 9.97 11.20
C VAL A 168 0.60 11.25 11.54
N LYS A 169 -0.12 12.29 11.96
CA LYS A 169 0.46 13.55 12.44
C LYS A 169 0.40 13.64 13.96
N GLY A 170 1.56 13.84 14.59
CA GLY A 170 1.69 13.86 16.05
C GLY A 170 1.45 12.50 16.69
N ASP A 171 1.20 12.48 18.01
CA ASP A 171 0.91 11.26 18.77
C ASP A 171 -0.58 10.82 18.68
N GLU A 172 -1.21 11.02 17.53
CA GLU A 172 -2.56 10.50 17.27
C GLU A 172 -2.49 9.01 16.89
N SER A 173 -1.98 8.20 17.81
CA SER A 173 -1.98 6.72 17.82
C SER A 173 -3.39 6.09 17.71
N LEU A 174 -4.44 6.91 17.75
CA LEU A 174 -5.85 6.57 17.54
C LEU A 174 -6.39 6.97 16.15
N THR A 175 -5.62 7.67 15.31
CA THR A 175 -6.01 7.91 13.92
C THR A 175 -5.81 6.64 13.09
N PRO A 176 -6.82 6.20 12.30
CA PRO A 176 -6.61 5.10 11.38
C PRO A 176 -5.74 5.59 10.21
N SER A 177 -4.63 4.91 9.93
CA SER A 177 -3.79 5.17 8.75
C SER A 177 -4.41 4.67 7.43
N TYR A 178 -5.74 4.67 7.39
CA TYR A 178 -6.58 4.27 6.28
C TYR A 178 -7.81 5.18 6.24
N ARG A 179 -8.36 5.37 5.04
CA ARG A 179 -9.57 6.15 4.79
C ARG A 179 -10.67 5.18 4.40
N LYS A 180 -11.84 5.26 5.06
CA LYS A 180 -12.99 4.43 4.70
C LYS A 180 -13.33 4.54 3.21
N GLY A 181 -13.62 3.41 2.58
CA GLY A 181 -13.92 3.31 1.16
C GLY A 181 -15.11 4.16 0.72
N GLU A 182 -16.10 4.39 1.58
CA GLU A 182 -17.22 5.30 1.31
C GLU A 182 -16.75 6.75 1.05
N ILE A 183 -15.77 7.22 1.83
CA ILE A 183 -15.20 8.58 1.72
C ILE A 183 -14.31 8.68 0.47
N SER A 184 -13.48 7.67 0.22
CA SER A 184 -12.64 7.61 -0.98
C SER A 184 -13.48 7.51 -2.26
N ALA A 185 -14.57 6.73 -2.27
CA ALA A 185 -15.49 6.64 -3.40
C ALA A 185 -16.24 7.96 -3.66
N GLU A 186 -16.66 8.67 -2.61
CA GLU A 186 -17.26 10.00 -2.76
C GLU A 186 -16.24 11.03 -3.29
N ARG A 187 -15.03 11.08 -2.73
CA ARG A 187 -13.95 11.96 -3.22
C ARG A 187 -13.62 11.66 -4.69
N CYS A 188 -13.53 10.39 -5.07
CA CYS A 188 -13.33 9.93 -6.45
C CYS A 188 -14.46 10.38 -7.39
N PHE A 189 -15.72 10.14 -7.03
CA PHE A 189 -16.86 10.60 -7.84
C PHE A 189 -16.85 12.12 -8.01
N ASN A 190 -16.60 12.87 -6.93
CA ASN A 190 -16.58 14.33 -6.93
C ASN A 190 -15.47 14.92 -7.81
N LEU A 191 -14.39 14.18 -8.10
CA LEU A 191 -13.38 14.55 -9.09
C LEU A 191 -13.85 14.24 -10.52
N VAL A 192 -14.39 13.03 -10.76
CA VAL A 192 -14.89 12.57 -12.06
C VAL A 192 -16.08 13.39 -12.58
N GLU A 193 -16.97 13.83 -11.69
CA GLU A 193 -18.10 14.71 -12.00
C GLU A 193 -17.63 16.09 -12.48
N LYS A 194 -16.69 16.70 -11.75
CA LYS A 194 -16.21 18.07 -12.02
C LYS A 194 -15.26 18.18 -13.21
N GLU A 195 -14.56 17.10 -13.55
CA GLU A 195 -13.64 17.08 -14.68
C GLU A 195 -14.37 17.23 -16.02
N LYS A 196 -13.71 17.94 -16.95
CA LYS A 196 -14.20 18.34 -18.28
C LYS A 196 -13.34 17.79 -19.42
N LYS A 197 -12.09 17.40 -19.16
CA LYS A 197 -11.20 16.74 -20.13
C LYS A 197 -11.45 15.24 -20.15
N PHE A 198 -11.82 14.69 -21.31
CA PHE A 198 -12.03 13.27 -21.55
C PHE A 198 -11.10 12.77 -22.67
N PRO A 199 -10.76 11.46 -22.71
CA PRO A 199 -11.15 10.40 -21.78
C PRO A 199 -10.41 10.43 -20.43
N LEU A 200 -10.95 9.73 -19.43
CA LEU A 200 -10.36 9.59 -18.09
C LEU A 200 -9.65 8.25 -17.91
N PHE A 201 -8.61 8.24 -17.08
CA PHE A 201 -8.19 7.04 -16.36
C PHE A 201 -8.31 7.34 -14.86
N VAL A 202 -9.07 6.50 -14.17
CA VAL A 202 -9.40 6.67 -12.76
C VAL A 202 -8.97 5.41 -12.03
N TRP A 203 -8.18 5.56 -10.97
CA TRP A 203 -7.91 4.49 -10.01
C TRP A 203 -8.57 4.84 -8.67
N LEU A 204 -9.37 3.91 -8.13
CA LEU A 204 -9.87 3.94 -6.77
C LEU A 204 -9.41 2.68 -6.04
N HIS A 205 -8.83 2.86 -4.85
CA HIS A 205 -8.61 1.79 -3.89
C HIS A 205 -9.65 1.85 -2.77
N LEU A 206 -10.24 0.73 -2.38
CA LEU A 206 -11.03 0.57 -1.16
C LEU A 206 -10.21 -0.23 -0.14
N TYR A 207 -10.26 0.15 1.14
CA TYR A 207 -9.47 -0.50 2.20
C TYR A 207 -10.23 -1.66 2.87
N GLU A 208 -11.55 -1.62 2.84
CA GLU A 208 -12.40 -2.76 3.19
C GLU A 208 -12.23 -3.85 2.10
N PRO A 209 -11.94 -5.13 2.42
CA PRO A 209 -12.05 -5.82 3.73
C PRO A 209 -10.78 -6.05 4.57
N HIS A 210 -9.79 -5.16 4.62
CA HIS A 210 -8.61 -5.34 5.47
C HIS A 210 -8.94 -5.41 6.99
N LYS A 211 -8.10 -6.12 7.77
CA LYS A 211 -8.11 -6.14 9.25
C LYS A 211 -8.10 -4.71 9.82
N PRO A 212 -8.89 -4.35 10.86
CA PRO A 212 -9.51 -5.20 11.88
C PRO A 212 -10.89 -5.82 11.56
N TYR A 213 -11.42 -5.72 10.34
CA TYR A 213 -12.75 -6.24 9.97
C TYR A 213 -13.88 -5.69 10.88
N VAL A 214 -14.19 -4.41 10.77
CA VAL A 214 -15.20 -3.71 11.61
C VAL A 214 -16.28 -3.09 10.70
N PRO A 215 -17.06 -3.92 9.99
CA PRO A 215 -18.01 -3.44 9.01
C PRO A 215 -19.19 -2.71 9.67
N PRO A 216 -19.89 -1.82 8.94
CA PRO A 216 -21.06 -1.12 9.47
C PRO A 216 -22.11 -2.08 10.04
N SER A 217 -22.82 -1.66 11.09
CA SER A 217 -23.63 -2.59 11.90
C SER A 217 -24.73 -3.37 11.15
N GLU A 218 -25.15 -2.93 9.95
CA GLU A 218 -26.05 -3.69 9.08
C GLU A 218 -25.37 -4.95 8.49
N TYR A 219 -24.09 -4.84 8.14
CA TYR A 219 -23.25 -5.92 7.60
C TYR A 219 -22.75 -6.87 8.69
N LEU A 220 -22.33 -6.33 9.84
CA LEU A 220 -21.94 -7.15 10.99
C LEU A 220 -23.12 -8.03 11.48
N LYS A 221 -24.36 -7.52 11.42
CA LYS A 221 -25.57 -8.32 11.72
C LYS A 221 -25.89 -9.37 10.65
N LYS A 222 -25.47 -9.15 9.40
CA LYS A 222 -25.67 -10.08 8.28
C LYS A 222 -24.63 -11.22 8.30
N TYR A 223 -23.41 -10.93 8.74
CA TYR A 223 -22.31 -11.90 8.83
C TYR A 223 -21.66 -11.91 10.24
N PRO A 224 -22.41 -12.27 11.30
CA PRO A 224 -21.94 -12.11 12.69
C PRO A 224 -20.78 -13.04 13.08
N ASN A 225 -20.53 -14.09 12.29
CA ASN A 225 -19.43 -15.04 12.48
C ASN A 225 -18.32 -14.90 11.41
N ASP A 226 -18.48 -13.99 10.44
CA ASP A 226 -17.52 -13.73 9.37
C ASP A 226 -17.53 -12.21 9.06
N PRO A 227 -16.89 -11.38 9.91
CA PRO A 227 -16.88 -9.93 9.71
C PRO A 227 -16.16 -9.52 8.42
N TYR A 228 -15.26 -10.35 7.88
CA TYR A 228 -14.63 -10.15 6.58
C TYR A 228 -15.65 -10.26 5.43
N ALA A 229 -16.56 -11.25 5.44
CA ALA A 229 -17.72 -11.27 4.54
C ALA A 229 -18.62 -10.03 4.71
N GLY A 230 -18.72 -9.51 5.93
CA GLY A 230 -19.38 -8.24 6.22
C GLY A 230 -18.75 -7.07 5.47
N GLU A 231 -17.44 -6.91 5.56
CA GLU A 231 -16.70 -5.85 4.86
C GLU A 231 -16.76 -6.03 3.34
N VAL A 232 -16.63 -7.24 2.80
CA VAL A 232 -16.76 -7.50 1.35
C VAL A 232 -18.14 -7.12 0.83
N SER A 233 -19.20 -7.43 1.58
CA SER A 233 -20.58 -7.06 1.21
C SER A 233 -20.83 -5.54 1.36
N TYR A 234 -20.02 -4.84 2.17
CA TYR A 234 -20.02 -3.38 2.26
C TYR A 234 -19.25 -2.71 1.11
N ALA A 235 -18.07 -3.24 0.75
CA ALA A 235 -17.32 -2.84 -0.44
C ALA A 235 -18.17 -2.96 -1.72
N ASP A 236 -18.96 -4.03 -1.86
CA ASP A 236 -19.94 -4.18 -2.94
C ASP A 236 -20.96 -3.02 -3.01
N LYS A 237 -21.50 -2.57 -1.87
CA LYS A 237 -22.40 -1.40 -1.81
C LYS A 237 -21.68 -0.12 -2.22
N ILE A 238 -20.43 0.09 -1.78
CA ILE A 238 -19.62 1.26 -2.15
C ILE A 238 -19.40 1.29 -3.68
N VAL A 239 -18.92 0.17 -4.26
CA VAL A 239 -18.73 0.00 -5.71
C VAL A 239 -20.03 0.22 -6.47
N GLY A 240 -21.14 -0.35 -6.00
CA GLY A 240 -22.46 -0.17 -6.60
C GLY A 240 -22.97 1.27 -6.60
N VAL A 241 -22.78 2.00 -5.50
CA VAL A 241 -23.14 3.43 -5.42
C VAL A 241 -22.29 4.26 -6.38
N LEU A 242 -20.97 4.04 -6.40
CA LEU A 242 -20.05 4.73 -7.29
C LEU A 242 -20.40 4.52 -8.76
N LEU A 243 -20.56 3.26 -9.19
CA LEU A 243 -20.76 2.93 -10.60
C LEU A 243 -22.10 3.44 -11.13
N ARG A 244 -23.17 3.44 -10.32
CA ARG A 244 -24.43 4.10 -10.69
C ARG A 244 -24.23 5.58 -10.99
N LYS A 245 -23.65 6.35 -10.05
CA LYS A 245 -23.40 7.78 -10.22
C LYS A 245 -22.48 8.08 -11.41
N THR A 246 -21.43 7.27 -11.62
CA THR A 246 -20.47 7.41 -12.73
C THR A 246 -21.09 7.13 -14.11
N PHE A 247 -22.14 6.30 -14.20
CA PHE A 247 -22.87 6.11 -15.46
C PHE A 247 -24.03 7.10 -15.64
N GLU A 248 -24.62 7.62 -14.56
CA GLU A 248 -25.66 8.66 -14.60
C GLU A 248 -25.17 9.98 -15.24
N ILE A 249 -23.89 10.33 -15.10
CA ILE A 249 -23.28 11.50 -15.75
C ILE A 249 -23.08 11.35 -17.27
N LYS A 250 -23.30 10.14 -17.85
CA LYS A 250 -23.33 9.85 -19.30
C LYS A 250 -22.13 10.36 -20.12
N LYS A 251 -20.93 10.38 -19.54
CA LYS A 251 -19.71 10.88 -20.19
C LYS A 251 -19.00 9.75 -20.98
N GLY A 252 -19.52 9.44 -22.18
CA GLY A 252 -18.92 8.52 -23.15
C GLY A 252 -18.86 7.04 -22.73
N ARG A 253 -18.08 6.24 -23.47
CA ARG A 253 -17.81 4.83 -23.17
C ARG A 253 -16.89 4.67 -21.95
N TRP A 254 -17.20 3.69 -21.10
CA TRP A 254 -16.40 3.29 -19.95
C TRP A 254 -16.02 1.82 -19.97
N ILE A 255 -14.78 1.51 -19.59
CA ILE A 255 -14.32 0.15 -19.29
C ILE A 255 -13.86 0.13 -17.83
N VAL A 256 -14.55 -0.68 -17.02
CA VAL A 256 -14.32 -0.82 -15.57
C VAL A 256 -13.60 -2.14 -15.30
N PHE A 257 -12.54 -2.09 -14.51
CA PHE A 257 -11.85 -3.25 -13.94
C PHE A 257 -12.11 -3.25 -12.43
N ILE A 258 -12.53 -4.37 -11.85
CA ILE A 258 -12.79 -4.53 -10.41
C ILE A 258 -12.06 -5.79 -9.94
N THR A 259 -11.14 -5.67 -8.98
CA THR A 259 -10.28 -6.79 -8.56
C THR A 259 -9.74 -6.61 -7.14
N GLY A 260 -9.28 -7.70 -6.52
CA GLY A 260 -8.40 -7.61 -5.36
C GLY A 260 -6.95 -7.42 -5.81
N ASP A 261 -6.10 -6.87 -4.96
CA ASP A 261 -4.66 -6.77 -5.19
C ASP A 261 -3.89 -7.99 -4.62
N HIS A 262 -4.37 -8.50 -3.50
CA HIS A 262 -4.13 -9.85 -3.01
C HIS A 262 -5.36 -10.37 -2.24
N GLY A 263 -5.29 -11.58 -1.71
CA GLY A 263 -6.30 -12.14 -0.81
C GLY A 263 -5.92 -11.97 0.67
N GLU A 264 -6.54 -12.78 1.53
CA GLU A 264 -6.43 -12.71 2.98
C GLU A 264 -6.42 -14.12 3.59
N GLY A 265 -5.56 -14.41 4.56
CA GLY A 265 -5.40 -15.77 5.12
C GLY A 265 -6.59 -16.22 5.97
N LEU A 266 -7.12 -15.35 6.84
CA LEU A 266 -8.25 -15.63 7.75
C LEU A 266 -8.05 -16.83 8.71
N GLY A 267 -6.82 -17.33 8.85
CA GLY A 267 -6.47 -18.55 9.58
C GLY A 267 -6.47 -19.82 8.72
N ASP A 268 -6.92 -19.76 7.46
CA ASP A 268 -6.71 -20.85 6.49
C ASP A 268 -5.20 -21.06 6.30
N ASN A 269 -4.78 -22.33 6.18
CA ASN A 269 -3.37 -22.70 6.00
C ASN A 269 -2.39 -21.99 6.96
N ILE A 270 -2.83 -21.81 8.22
CA ILE A 270 -2.16 -21.17 9.36
C ILE A 270 -1.83 -19.66 9.24
N GLU A 271 -2.17 -18.96 8.16
CA GLU A 271 -1.89 -17.52 8.05
C GLU A 271 -3.10 -16.70 8.52
N ILE A 272 -2.94 -15.88 9.57
CA ILE A 272 -4.06 -15.11 10.16
C ILE A 272 -4.46 -13.93 9.24
N THR A 273 -3.45 -13.26 8.68
CA THR A 273 -3.57 -12.18 7.69
C THR A 273 -2.89 -12.62 6.40
N HIS A 274 -2.09 -11.76 5.78
CA HIS A 274 -1.38 -12.02 4.52
C HIS A 274 0.09 -11.59 4.62
N GLY A 275 0.85 -11.87 3.56
CA GLY A 275 2.21 -11.38 3.36
C GLY A 275 3.33 -12.39 3.66
N LEU A 276 3.07 -13.49 4.36
CA LEU A 276 4.11 -14.43 4.81
C LEU A 276 4.17 -15.72 3.98
N LEU A 277 3.04 -16.20 3.45
CA LEU A 277 2.97 -17.42 2.62
C LEU A 277 2.31 -17.14 1.25
N LEU A 278 2.46 -18.10 0.33
CA LEU A 278 1.96 -18.01 -1.05
C LEU A 278 0.82 -18.99 -1.35
N TYR A 279 0.03 -19.39 -0.35
CA TYR A 279 -1.15 -20.23 -0.59
C TYR A 279 -2.26 -19.46 -1.30
N LYS A 280 -3.16 -20.17 -1.99
CA LYS A 280 -4.25 -19.58 -2.81
C LYS A 280 -5.06 -18.52 -2.05
N GLU A 281 -5.21 -18.62 -0.73
CA GLU A 281 -6.02 -17.68 0.07
C GLU A 281 -5.46 -16.25 0.04
N THR A 282 -4.14 -16.08 0.03
CA THR A 282 -3.48 -14.77 -0.15
C THR A 282 -3.10 -14.53 -1.62
N ARG A 283 -2.83 -15.58 -2.39
CA ARG A 283 -2.33 -15.50 -3.78
C ARG A 283 -3.42 -15.31 -4.85
N THR A 284 -4.71 -15.55 -4.56
CA THR A 284 -5.77 -15.57 -5.60
C THR A 284 -6.91 -14.58 -5.37
N VAL A 285 -7.13 -13.73 -6.38
CA VAL A 285 -8.14 -12.67 -6.39
C VAL A 285 -9.13 -12.86 -7.55
N PRO A 286 -10.35 -12.32 -7.48
CA PRO A 286 -11.27 -12.29 -8.61
C PRO A 286 -10.95 -11.08 -9.51
N LEU A 287 -11.28 -11.16 -10.81
CA LEU A 287 -11.28 -10.01 -11.71
C LEU A 287 -12.61 -9.94 -12.48
N VAL A 288 -13.26 -8.78 -12.41
CA VAL A 288 -14.42 -8.41 -13.24
C VAL A 288 -14.01 -7.30 -14.19
N VAL A 289 -14.32 -7.43 -15.47
CA VAL A 289 -14.14 -6.36 -16.48
C VAL A 289 -15.44 -6.11 -17.20
N TYR A 290 -15.92 -4.86 -17.18
CA TYR A 290 -17.20 -4.45 -17.75
C TYR A 290 -17.01 -3.28 -18.72
N ASP A 291 -17.52 -3.40 -19.94
CA ASP A 291 -17.50 -2.36 -20.97
C ASP A 291 -18.93 -1.85 -21.20
N SER A 292 -19.17 -0.55 -21.02
CA SER A 292 -20.50 0.06 -21.12
C SER A 292 -21.09 0.00 -22.53
N GLU A 293 -20.26 -0.05 -23.57
CA GLU A 293 -20.69 -0.30 -24.95
C GLU A 293 -20.65 -1.79 -25.31
N ASN A 294 -20.14 -2.64 -24.41
CA ASN A 294 -20.12 -4.08 -24.54
C ASN A 294 -19.43 -4.51 -25.86
N LYS A 295 -18.25 -3.93 -26.15
CA LYS A 295 -17.38 -4.26 -27.28
C LYS A 295 -16.25 -5.21 -26.85
N PHE A 296 -15.75 -5.08 -25.62
CA PHE A 296 -14.78 -5.97 -24.98
C PHE A 296 -15.54 -7.02 -24.13
N ARG A 297 -15.66 -8.26 -24.64
CA ARG A 297 -16.57 -9.29 -24.07
C ARG A 297 -15.92 -10.61 -23.62
N SER A 298 -14.67 -10.86 -23.97
CA SER A 298 -14.03 -12.17 -23.80
C SER A 298 -12.60 -12.05 -23.31
N ALA A 299 -12.27 -12.78 -22.26
CA ALA A 299 -10.88 -13.17 -21.99
C ALA A 299 -10.51 -14.38 -22.86
N GLY A 300 -9.23 -14.49 -23.23
CA GLY A 300 -8.68 -15.72 -23.81
C GLY A 300 -8.43 -16.78 -22.72
N GLU A 301 -8.29 -18.03 -23.13
CA GLU A 301 -8.01 -19.16 -22.23
C GLU A 301 -6.63 -19.05 -21.55
N GLY A 302 -6.35 -19.95 -20.60
CA GLY A 302 -5.08 -20.02 -19.87
C GLY A 302 -4.96 -19.11 -18.64
N GLU A 303 -3.82 -19.23 -17.97
CA GLU A 303 -3.53 -18.64 -16.66
C GLU A 303 -3.35 -17.11 -16.72
N LYS A 304 -3.97 -16.36 -15.79
CA LYS A 304 -3.96 -14.88 -15.72
C LYS A 304 -3.37 -14.37 -14.40
N SER A 305 -2.68 -13.23 -14.44
CA SER A 305 -2.10 -12.55 -13.27
C SER A 305 -2.42 -11.05 -13.27
N LEU A 306 -2.31 -10.37 -12.13
CA LEU A 306 -2.59 -8.94 -12.00
C LEU A 306 -1.71 -8.04 -12.88
N ILE A 307 -0.52 -8.50 -13.25
CA ILE A 307 0.33 -7.84 -14.27
C ILE A 307 -0.33 -7.73 -15.65
N ASP A 308 -1.41 -8.48 -15.92
CA ASP A 308 -2.11 -8.48 -17.20
C ASP A 308 -3.05 -7.26 -17.38
N ILE A 309 -3.32 -6.49 -16.32
CA ILE A 309 -4.25 -5.34 -16.36
C ILE A 309 -3.69 -4.18 -17.19
N ALA A 310 -2.48 -3.70 -16.91
CA ALA A 310 -1.82 -2.65 -17.69
C ALA A 310 -1.70 -2.97 -19.20
N PRO A 311 -1.18 -4.14 -19.63
CA PRO A 311 -1.14 -4.50 -21.05
C PRO A 311 -2.53 -4.69 -21.67
N THR A 312 -3.56 -5.09 -20.91
CA THR A 312 -4.95 -5.11 -21.43
C THR A 312 -5.42 -3.71 -21.81
N ILE A 313 -5.18 -2.72 -20.95
CA ILE A 313 -5.54 -1.31 -21.21
C ILE A 313 -4.74 -0.77 -22.40
N ALA A 314 -3.46 -1.13 -22.51
CA ALA A 314 -2.62 -0.76 -23.66
C ALA A 314 -3.09 -1.42 -24.98
N ASP A 315 -3.44 -2.70 -24.96
CA ASP A 315 -3.94 -3.49 -26.11
C ASP A 315 -5.25 -2.90 -26.67
N ILE A 316 -6.23 -2.62 -25.79
CA ILE A 316 -7.50 -1.98 -26.16
C ILE A 316 -7.29 -0.66 -26.91
N LEU A 317 -6.23 0.09 -26.57
CA LEU A 317 -5.87 1.36 -27.20
C LEU A 317 -4.78 1.24 -28.28
N LYS A 318 -4.25 0.04 -28.53
CA LYS A 318 -3.12 -0.26 -29.45
C LYS A 318 -1.84 0.52 -29.11
N LEU A 319 -1.63 0.81 -27.83
CA LEU A 319 -0.43 1.47 -27.30
C LEU A 319 0.73 0.49 -27.16
N LYS A 320 1.96 1.00 -27.27
CA LYS A 320 3.18 0.23 -27.00
C LYS A 320 3.67 0.53 -25.58
N GLY A 321 3.97 -0.53 -24.84
CA GLY A 321 4.61 -0.49 -23.52
C GLY A 321 5.60 -1.65 -23.37
N GLN A 322 6.27 -1.72 -22.22
CA GLN A 322 7.12 -2.86 -21.83
C GLN A 322 6.45 -3.54 -20.64
N PHE A 323 6.08 -4.81 -20.80
CA PHE A 323 5.26 -5.56 -19.86
C PHE A 323 5.76 -7.01 -19.74
N ASP A 324 5.70 -7.56 -18.53
CA ASP A 324 5.75 -9.01 -18.29
C ASP A 324 4.33 -9.63 -18.41
N GLY A 325 3.32 -8.78 -18.26
CA GLY A 325 1.93 -9.08 -18.50
C GLY A 325 1.60 -9.29 -19.98
N THR A 326 0.47 -9.93 -20.24
CA THR A 326 -0.17 -9.98 -21.57
C THR A 326 -1.62 -9.51 -21.46
N SER A 327 -2.25 -9.10 -22.56
CA SER A 327 -3.67 -8.71 -22.52
C SER A 327 -4.54 -9.90 -22.12
N ILE A 328 -5.52 -9.73 -21.24
CA ILE A 328 -6.41 -10.82 -20.82
C ILE A 328 -7.26 -11.35 -21.99
N SER A 329 -7.38 -10.59 -23.08
CA SER A 329 -8.00 -11.02 -24.35
C SER A 329 -7.20 -12.13 -25.05
N CYS A 330 -5.88 -12.17 -24.84
CA CYS A 330 -5.00 -13.18 -25.41
C CYS A 330 -5.15 -14.53 -24.68
N SER A 331 -4.98 -15.63 -25.43
CA SER A 331 -4.73 -16.93 -24.79
C SER A 331 -3.34 -16.93 -24.14
N SER A 332 -3.27 -17.45 -22.93
CA SER A 332 -2.06 -17.58 -22.11
C SER A 332 -1.84 -19.03 -21.65
N GLN A 333 -2.38 -19.99 -22.39
CA GLN A 333 -2.39 -21.41 -22.02
C GLN A 333 -0.96 -21.97 -21.79
N GLY A 334 -0.69 -22.44 -20.57
CA GLY A 334 0.62 -22.99 -20.21
C GLY A 334 1.69 -21.93 -19.95
N ARG A 335 1.29 -20.66 -19.82
CA ARG A 335 2.16 -19.57 -19.34
C ARG A 335 2.56 -19.83 -17.90
N LYS A 336 3.83 -19.54 -17.58
CA LYS A 336 4.35 -19.54 -16.22
C LYS A 336 3.98 -18.22 -15.53
N LEU A 337 3.20 -18.31 -14.45
CA LEU A 337 2.99 -17.20 -13.53
C LEU A 337 3.90 -17.37 -12.32
N PHE A 338 4.46 -16.27 -11.84
CA PHE A 338 5.40 -16.26 -10.71
C PHE A 338 4.86 -15.39 -9.57
N SER A 339 5.00 -15.86 -8.33
CA SER A 339 4.69 -15.05 -7.14
C SER A 339 5.80 -15.16 -6.10
N GLU A 340 5.98 -14.12 -5.31
CA GLU A 340 6.99 -14.04 -4.25
C GLU A 340 6.45 -13.34 -3.00
N THR A 341 7.05 -13.61 -1.85
CA THR A 341 7.06 -12.64 -0.75
C THR A 341 8.41 -12.64 -0.06
N LEU A 342 8.91 -11.43 0.22
CA LEU A 342 10.13 -11.18 0.99
C LEU A 342 9.82 -10.62 2.38
N ALA A 343 8.57 -10.51 2.83
CA ALA A 343 8.25 -9.99 4.17
C ALA A 343 8.89 -10.79 5.33
N PRO A 344 9.09 -12.13 5.27
CA PRO A 344 9.90 -12.83 6.27
C PRO A 344 11.38 -12.39 6.28
N LEU A 345 11.89 -11.94 5.14
CA LEU A 345 13.29 -11.59 4.92
C LEU A 345 13.60 -10.16 5.36
N THR A 346 12.84 -9.19 4.85
CA THR A 346 12.95 -7.80 5.30
C THR A 346 12.38 -7.61 6.70
N GLY A 347 11.41 -8.42 7.14
CA GLY A 347 10.84 -8.36 8.48
C GLY A 347 11.68 -9.00 9.59
N PHE A 348 12.32 -10.14 9.31
CA PHE A 348 12.88 -11.01 10.37
C PHE A 348 14.23 -11.64 10.03
N ASN A 349 14.80 -11.30 8.87
CA ASN A 349 15.97 -11.97 8.29
C ASN A 349 15.77 -13.49 8.14
N VAL A 350 14.58 -13.92 7.73
CA VAL A 350 14.21 -15.31 7.43
C VAL A 350 14.02 -15.47 5.92
N ASN A 351 14.29 -16.63 5.32
CA ASN A 351 14.04 -16.82 3.88
C ASN A 351 12.62 -16.42 3.42
N GLY A 352 12.51 -15.78 2.26
CA GLY A 352 11.22 -15.52 1.61
C GLY A 352 10.57 -16.77 1.01
N ALA A 353 9.36 -16.61 0.49
CA ALA A 353 8.63 -17.64 -0.26
C ALA A 353 8.62 -17.32 -1.77
N PHE A 354 8.62 -18.36 -2.60
CA PHE A 354 8.54 -18.25 -4.06
C PHE A 354 7.60 -19.32 -4.63
N SER A 355 6.83 -18.99 -5.66
CA SER A 355 6.00 -19.98 -6.37
C SER A 355 6.01 -19.76 -7.87
N VAL A 356 5.79 -20.86 -8.61
CA VAL A 356 5.53 -20.83 -10.06
C VAL A 356 4.36 -21.74 -10.40
N SER A 357 3.40 -21.24 -11.17
CA SER A 357 2.23 -22.00 -11.64
C SER A 357 2.19 -22.05 -13.17
N PHE A 358 1.85 -23.24 -13.71
CA PHE A 358 1.66 -23.50 -15.14
C PHE A 358 1.01 -24.87 -15.36
N ASN A 359 0.24 -25.01 -16.45
CA ASN A 359 -0.46 -26.24 -16.82
C ASN A 359 -1.42 -26.76 -15.73
N ASN A 360 -2.13 -25.84 -15.06
CA ASN A 360 -2.96 -26.10 -13.88
C ASN A 360 -2.24 -26.73 -12.65
N LYS A 361 -0.91 -26.77 -12.64
CA LYS A 361 -0.10 -27.18 -11.49
C LYS A 361 0.57 -25.95 -10.87
N ILE A 362 0.86 -26.01 -9.57
CA ILE A 362 1.70 -25.02 -8.88
C ILE A 362 2.76 -25.71 -8.04
N TYR A 363 3.95 -25.13 -8.04
CA TYR A 363 5.04 -25.43 -7.11
C TYR A 363 5.25 -24.24 -6.19
N ILE A 364 5.34 -24.47 -4.88
CA ILE A 364 5.61 -23.46 -3.85
C ILE A 364 6.86 -23.86 -3.06
N LYS A 365 7.79 -22.91 -2.91
CA LYS A 365 8.99 -23.02 -2.07
C LYS A 365 8.79 -22.11 -0.85
N ASN A 366 8.33 -22.71 0.25
CA ASN A 366 8.06 -22.03 1.52
C ASN A 366 9.34 -21.99 2.37
N GLY A 367 10.35 -21.27 1.88
CA GLY A 367 11.68 -21.23 2.46
C GLY A 367 12.52 -22.45 2.08
N ILE A 368 12.71 -23.38 3.02
CA ILE A 368 13.38 -24.67 2.75
C ILE A 368 12.41 -25.82 2.40
N SER A 369 11.09 -25.62 2.57
CA SER A 369 10.09 -26.65 2.22
C SER A 369 9.60 -26.47 0.79
N GLU A 370 9.34 -27.59 0.11
CA GLU A 370 8.95 -27.64 -1.32
C GLU A 370 7.63 -28.40 -1.46
N GLU A 371 6.64 -27.77 -2.11
CA GLU A 371 5.26 -28.24 -2.17
C GLU A 371 4.72 -28.18 -3.59
N ILE A 372 3.96 -29.19 -4.00
CA ILE A 372 3.31 -29.23 -5.32
C ILE A 372 1.82 -29.47 -5.15
N TYR A 373 0.98 -28.69 -5.84
CA TYR A 373 -0.46 -28.88 -5.86
C TYR A 373 -0.96 -29.03 -7.30
N LEU A 374 -1.91 -29.96 -7.46
CA LEU A 374 -2.55 -30.32 -8.74
C LEU A 374 -4.01 -29.86 -8.83
N ASP A 375 -4.52 -29.25 -7.76
CA ASP A 375 -5.93 -28.92 -7.58
C ASP A 375 -6.09 -27.48 -7.10
N ASN A 376 -7.14 -26.79 -7.55
CA ASN A 376 -7.38 -25.38 -7.26
C ASN A 376 -7.70 -25.09 -5.77
N ASN A 377 -7.81 -26.11 -4.91
CA ASN A 377 -7.99 -25.95 -3.48
C ASN A 377 -6.70 -26.21 -2.67
N GLU A 378 -5.59 -26.57 -3.31
CA GLU A 378 -4.27 -26.77 -2.70
C GLU A 378 -4.31 -27.72 -1.47
N LYS A 379 -5.08 -28.80 -1.56
CA LYS A 379 -5.42 -29.66 -0.39
C LYS A 379 -4.40 -30.74 -0.07
N GLU A 380 -3.61 -31.17 -1.06
CA GLU A 380 -2.71 -32.32 -0.92
C GLU A 380 -1.37 -32.02 -1.59
N ASN A 381 -0.29 -32.03 -0.81
CA ASN A 381 1.06 -31.80 -1.33
C ASN A 381 1.55 -33.07 -2.07
N ARG A 382 1.73 -32.94 -3.38
CA ARG A 382 2.11 -34.00 -4.32
C ARG A 382 3.62 -34.05 -4.64
N ILE A 383 4.48 -33.36 -3.87
CA ILE A 383 5.95 -33.29 -4.09
C ILE A 383 6.62 -34.67 -4.29
N LEU A 384 6.16 -35.71 -3.58
CA LEU A 384 6.72 -37.06 -3.68
C LEU A 384 6.32 -37.80 -4.96
N SER A 385 5.17 -37.47 -5.57
CA SER A 385 4.66 -38.08 -6.81
C SER A 385 5.03 -37.28 -8.06
N GLU A 386 5.12 -35.95 -7.95
CA GLU A 386 5.23 -35.00 -9.08
C GLU A 386 6.67 -34.57 -9.35
N LYS A 387 7.62 -35.52 -9.24
CA LYS A 387 9.07 -35.24 -9.22
C LYS A 387 9.59 -34.54 -10.49
N GLU A 388 9.04 -34.87 -11.66
CA GLU A 388 9.42 -34.25 -12.94
C GLU A 388 8.97 -32.78 -12.99
N PHE A 389 7.70 -32.50 -12.66
CA PHE A 389 7.20 -31.14 -12.55
C PHE A 389 7.94 -30.35 -11.47
N GLY A 390 8.25 -30.96 -10.32
CA GLY A 390 9.04 -30.34 -9.26
C GLY A 390 10.45 -29.95 -9.69
N GLY A 391 11.17 -30.85 -10.39
CA GLY A 391 12.50 -30.56 -10.92
C GLY A 391 12.50 -29.43 -11.95
N LEU A 392 11.50 -29.38 -12.82
CA LEU A 392 11.30 -28.28 -13.76
C LEU A 392 10.97 -26.97 -13.02
N ALA A 393 9.91 -26.96 -12.21
CA ALA A 393 9.43 -25.76 -11.53
C ALA A 393 10.45 -25.15 -10.55
N LYS A 394 11.24 -25.99 -9.88
CA LYS A 394 12.39 -25.55 -9.08
C LYS A 394 13.42 -24.79 -9.91
N LYS A 395 13.78 -25.33 -11.09
CA LYS A 395 14.69 -24.65 -12.03
C LYS A 395 14.10 -23.31 -12.51
N GLU A 396 12.81 -23.26 -12.83
CA GLU A 396 12.15 -22.01 -13.21
C GLU A 396 12.24 -20.95 -12.10
N ILE A 397 12.08 -21.32 -10.83
CA ILE A 397 12.26 -20.42 -9.69
C ILE A 397 13.71 -19.98 -9.53
N GLU A 398 14.68 -20.88 -9.72
CA GLU A 398 16.12 -20.59 -9.60
C GLU A 398 16.66 -19.76 -10.79
N GLU A 399 16.02 -19.82 -11.97
CA GLU A 399 16.30 -18.94 -13.12
C GLU A 399 15.54 -17.60 -13.04
N PHE A 400 14.36 -17.56 -12.40
CA PHE A 400 13.52 -16.36 -12.35
C PHE A 400 13.81 -15.47 -11.13
N PHE A 401 14.06 -16.03 -9.95
CA PHE A 401 14.23 -15.29 -8.69
C PHE A 401 15.68 -15.33 -8.20
N ASN A 402 16.16 -14.19 -7.70
CA ASN A 402 17.44 -14.09 -6.99
C ASN A 402 17.21 -13.41 -5.63
N GLU A 403 17.34 -14.17 -4.54
CA GLU A 403 17.24 -13.65 -3.16
C GLU A 403 18.26 -12.54 -2.86
N ASN A 404 19.38 -12.47 -3.60
CA ASN A 404 20.42 -11.46 -3.41
C ASN A 404 20.14 -10.18 -4.21
N ASP A 405 19.10 -10.14 -5.06
CA ASP A 405 18.74 -8.98 -5.87
C ASP A 405 17.72 -8.07 -5.17
N ILE A 406 18.02 -7.75 -3.92
CA ILE A 406 17.25 -6.85 -3.07
C ILE A 406 18.01 -5.53 -3.01
N LYS A 407 17.45 -4.49 -3.64
CA LYS A 407 18.05 -3.16 -3.74
C LYS A 407 17.07 -2.12 -3.22
N GLU A 408 17.04 -1.98 -1.89
CA GLU A 408 16.29 -0.93 -1.19
C GLU A 408 16.65 0.44 -1.76
N ASN A 409 15.65 1.29 -1.97
CA ASN A 409 15.82 2.63 -2.56
C ASN A 409 14.94 3.71 -1.93
N LEU A 410 14.26 3.39 -0.83
CA LEU A 410 13.46 4.32 -0.04
C LEU A 410 13.86 4.25 1.43
N ILE A 411 14.29 5.39 1.99
CA ILE A 411 14.26 5.61 3.43
C ILE A 411 12.94 6.33 3.69
N LEU A 412 12.01 5.68 4.40
CA LEU A 412 10.72 6.26 4.74
C LEU A 412 10.85 7.41 5.72
N SER A 413 9.85 8.30 5.73
CA SER A 413 9.70 9.26 6.81
C SER A 413 9.04 8.60 8.01
N ASN A 414 9.21 9.26 9.15
CA ASN A 414 8.76 8.77 10.44
C ASN A 414 7.21 8.76 10.58
N GLU A 415 6.53 9.72 9.93
CA GLU A 415 5.08 9.70 9.70
C GLU A 415 4.66 8.43 8.94
N ASP A 416 5.39 8.03 7.89
CA ASP A 416 5.09 6.83 7.11
C ASP A 416 5.30 5.55 7.92
N ILE A 417 6.39 5.49 8.70
CA ILE A 417 6.71 4.36 9.58
C ILE A 417 5.62 4.18 10.66
N LYS A 418 5.22 5.26 11.34
CA LYS A 418 4.09 5.23 12.29
C LYS A 418 2.78 4.82 11.61
N SER A 419 2.55 5.30 10.40
CA SER A 419 1.38 4.95 9.60
C SER A 419 1.32 3.45 9.30
N LEU A 420 2.43 2.84 8.86
CA LEU A 420 2.52 1.40 8.61
C LEU A 420 2.45 0.55 9.89
N LYS A 421 3.03 1.02 11.01
CA LYS A 421 2.93 0.35 12.33
C LYS A 421 1.48 0.20 12.77
N SER A 422 0.67 1.25 12.65
CA SER A 422 -0.74 1.23 13.06
C SER A 422 -1.62 0.21 12.30
N LEU A 423 -1.18 -0.23 11.11
CA LEU A 423 -1.87 -1.24 10.29
C LEU A 423 -1.31 -2.66 10.47
N GLY A 424 -0.21 -2.82 11.22
CA GLY A 424 0.46 -4.10 11.47
C GLY A 424 1.52 -4.51 10.45
N TYR A 425 1.76 -3.72 9.38
CA TYR A 425 2.76 -4.06 8.36
C TYR A 425 4.19 -4.07 8.88
N ILE A 426 4.47 -3.27 9.91
CA ILE A 426 5.78 -3.23 10.58
C ILE A 426 5.82 -4.30 11.68
N GLY A 427 5.57 -5.55 11.27
CA GLY A 427 5.74 -6.74 12.10
C GLY A 427 7.20 -6.91 12.55
N GLY A 428 8.15 -6.36 11.78
CA GLY A 428 9.53 -6.14 12.19
C GLY A 428 10.31 -5.30 11.17
N ALA A 429 10.18 -3.97 11.18
CA ALA A 429 10.93 -3.11 10.24
C ALA A 429 12.40 -2.92 10.68
N GLY A 430 13.12 -4.02 10.90
CA GLY A 430 14.57 -3.99 10.94
C GLY A 430 15.12 -4.00 9.52
N LEU A 431 16.19 -3.25 9.26
CA LEU A 431 17.03 -3.52 8.10
C LEU A 431 17.43 -5.02 8.10
N PRO A 432 17.52 -5.70 6.94
CA PRO A 432 17.89 -7.11 6.87
C PRO A 432 19.17 -7.36 7.67
N GLY A 433 19.02 -8.10 8.78
CA GLY A 433 20.01 -8.14 9.85
C GLY A 433 21.39 -8.58 9.35
N LYS A 434 22.46 -7.93 9.83
CA LYS A 434 23.85 -8.17 9.40
C LYS A 434 24.28 -9.64 9.58
N GLY A 435 24.06 -10.45 8.55
CA GLY A 435 24.28 -11.89 8.54
C GLY A 435 23.54 -12.54 7.38
N ALA A 436 23.75 -13.85 7.17
CA ALA A 436 22.98 -14.60 6.20
C ALA A 436 21.55 -14.87 6.74
N PRO A 437 20.50 -14.88 5.89
CA PRO A 437 19.14 -15.14 6.34
C PRO A 437 18.98 -16.52 6.97
N ILE A 438 18.18 -16.57 8.03
CA ILE A 438 17.77 -17.80 8.72
C ILE A 438 17.00 -18.67 7.72
N LYS A 439 17.50 -19.89 7.50
CA LYS A 439 16.88 -20.88 6.62
C LYS A 439 16.00 -21.83 7.43
N CYS A 440 14.69 -21.77 7.24
CA CYS A 440 13.69 -22.61 7.91
C CYS A 440 12.44 -22.81 7.03
N ASP A 441 11.58 -23.76 7.41
CA ASP A 441 10.24 -23.88 6.80
C ASP A 441 9.42 -22.66 7.25
N LEU A 442 8.84 -21.92 6.30
CA LEU A 442 8.03 -20.75 6.63
C LEU A 442 6.75 -21.12 7.38
N LYS A 443 6.24 -22.35 7.28
CA LYS A 443 5.13 -22.79 8.13
C LYS A 443 5.50 -22.81 9.61
N ASP A 444 6.74 -23.10 9.96
CA ASP A 444 7.18 -23.09 11.37
C ASP A 444 7.49 -21.67 11.84
N PHE A 445 7.99 -20.80 10.95
CA PHE A 445 8.08 -19.36 11.22
C PHE A 445 6.70 -18.74 11.50
N VAL A 446 5.69 -19.00 10.66
CA VAL A 446 4.35 -18.42 10.79
C VAL A 446 3.64 -18.87 12.09
N LYS A 447 3.86 -20.11 12.55
CA LYS A 447 3.34 -20.56 13.86
C LYS A 447 3.89 -19.72 15.02
N GLU A 448 5.20 -19.43 15.00
CA GLU A 448 5.84 -18.62 16.05
C GLU A 448 5.52 -17.12 15.88
N PHE A 449 5.34 -16.63 14.66
CA PHE A 449 4.88 -15.26 14.40
C PHE A 449 3.44 -15.04 14.90
N ASN A 450 2.52 -15.96 14.61
CA ASN A 450 1.16 -15.93 15.18
C ASN A 450 1.19 -15.93 16.72
N ARG A 451 2.12 -16.69 17.32
CA ARG A 451 2.34 -16.68 18.77
C ARG A 451 2.86 -15.32 19.27
N LEU A 452 3.79 -14.70 18.54
CA LEU A 452 4.30 -13.35 18.83
C LEU A 452 3.18 -12.29 18.77
N GLU A 453 2.23 -12.39 17.85
CA GLU A 453 1.08 -11.49 17.77
C GLU A 453 0.16 -11.59 19.01
N PHE A 454 -0.02 -12.78 19.60
CA PHE A 454 -0.63 -12.89 20.94
C PHE A 454 0.23 -12.24 22.04
N GLY A 455 1.56 -12.30 21.93
CA GLY A 455 2.50 -11.59 22.80
C GLY A 455 2.36 -10.07 22.72
N ARG A 456 2.20 -9.51 21.51
CA ARG A 456 1.87 -8.10 21.28
C ARG A 456 0.51 -7.72 21.85
N GLY A 457 -0.49 -8.59 21.71
CA GLY A 457 -1.78 -8.44 22.38
C GLY A 457 -1.65 -8.34 23.91
N PHE A 458 -0.79 -9.16 24.54
CA PHE A 458 -0.49 -9.04 25.96
C PHE A 458 0.23 -7.74 26.31
N LEU A 459 1.25 -7.32 25.52
CA LEU A 459 1.96 -6.05 25.70
C LEU A 459 1.00 -4.85 25.66
N GLN A 460 0.13 -4.77 24.64
CA GLN A 460 -0.88 -3.70 24.49
C GLN A 460 -1.88 -3.67 25.66
N ASN A 461 -2.15 -4.81 26.30
CA ASN A 461 -3.04 -4.92 27.45
C ASN A 461 -2.31 -4.81 28.82
N GLY A 462 -1.04 -4.39 28.84
CA GLY A 462 -0.24 -4.26 30.08
C GLY A 462 0.12 -5.58 30.77
N LYS A 463 -0.03 -6.71 30.08
CA LYS A 463 0.21 -8.07 30.59
C LYS A 463 1.66 -8.49 30.35
N PHE A 464 2.58 -7.70 30.90
CA PHE A 464 4.02 -7.80 30.62
C PHE A 464 4.62 -9.16 31.03
N SER A 465 4.11 -9.78 32.11
CA SER A 465 4.55 -11.09 32.59
C SER A 465 4.19 -12.22 31.62
N GLU A 466 3.01 -12.15 31.01
CA GLU A 466 2.51 -13.11 30.02
C GLU A 466 3.13 -12.87 28.63
N ALA A 467 3.43 -11.61 28.29
CA ALA A 467 4.13 -11.25 27.07
C ALA A 467 5.58 -11.75 27.05
N LEU A 468 6.36 -11.51 28.11
CA LEU A 468 7.80 -11.77 28.16
C LEU A 468 8.25 -13.16 27.63
N PRO A 469 7.69 -14.30 28.08
CA PRO A 469 8.14 -15.63 27.62
C PRO A 469 7.91 -15.87 26.12
N ILE A 470 6.92 -15.20 25.51
CA ILE A 470 6.70 -15.26 24.05
C ILE A 470 7.83 -14.51 23.32
N TYR A 471 8.21 -13.33 23.81
CA TYR A 471 9.34 -12.56 23.27
C TYR A 471 10.69 -13.25 23.53
N ASP A 472 10.86 -13.98 24.63
CA ASP A 472 12.04 -14.83 24.87
C ASP A 472 12.12 -15.97 23.85
N ASP A 473 11.06 -16.75 23.65
CA ASP A 473 11.05 -17.86 22.71
C ASP A 473 11.24 -17.41 21.25
N PHE A 474 10.60 -16.31 20.84
CA PHE A 474 10.71 -15.80 19.46
C PHE A 474 12.10 -15.23 19.17
N LEU A 475 12.62 -14.32 20.01
CA LEU A 475 13.94 -13.70 19.79
C LEU A 475 15.11 -14.68 19.99
N LYS A 476 14.90 -15.81 20.67
CA LYS A 476 15.85 -16.93 20.73
C LYS A 476 16.00 -17.64 19.39
N LYS A 477 14.97 -17.62 18.53
CA LYS A 477 14.98 -18.17 17.16
C LYS A 477 15.35 -17.11 16.12
N TYR A 478 14.83 -15.90 16.27
CA TYR A 478 14.89 -14.82 15.27
C TYR A 478 15.51 -13.54 15.87
N PRO A 479 16.82 -13.52 16.19
CA PRO A 479 17.47 -12.46 16.98
C PRO A 479 17.79 -11.17 16.20
N TYR A 480 17.14 -10.92 15.07
CA TYR A 480 17.53 -9.87 14.11
C TYR A 480 16.55 -8.68 14.00
N SER A 481 15.46 -8.65 14.77
CA SER A 481 14.56 -7.48 14.80
C SER A 481 14.94 -6.50 15.92
N SER A 482 15.36 -5.29 15.52
CA SER A 482 15.63 -4.17 16.44
C SER A 482 14.37 -3.77 17.22
N GLU A 483 13.21 -3.80 16.55
CA GLU A 483 11.91 -3.45 17.09
C GLU A 483 11.45 -4.41 18.18
N LEU A 484 11.56 -5.73 17.97
CA LEU A 484 11.19 -6.71 19.00
C LEU A 484 12.09 -6.62 20.25
N PHE A 485 13.34 -6.21 20.11
CA PHE A 485 14.18 -5.87 21.27
C PHE A 485 13.76 -4.56 21.96
N THR A 486 13.13 -3.64 21.24
CA THR A 486 12.58 -2.39 21.78
C THR A 486 11.26 -2.65 22.53
N GLU A 487 10.35 -3.41 21.93
CA GLU A 487 9.12 -3.92 22.58
C GLU A 487 9.47 -4.72 23.85
N LYS A 488 10.47 -5.61 23.78
CA LYS A 488 10.96 -6.36 24.94
C LYS A 488 11.62 -5.50 26.02
N ALA A 489 12.28 -4.39 25.64
CA ALA A 489 12.77 -3.44 26.62
C ALA A 489 11.62 -2.75 27.37
N THR A 490 10.54 -2.39 26.68
CA THR A 490 9.31 -1.87 27.30
C THR A 490 8.70 -2.88 28.27
N ILE A 491 8.68 -4.17 27.92
CA ILE A 491 8.25 -5.26 28.82
C ILE A 491 9.13 -5.32 30.08
N PHE A 492 10.46 -5.35 29.95
CA PHE A 492 11.36 -5.36 31.11
C PHE A 492 11.25 -4.09 31.97
N PHE A 493 11.09 -2.92 31.36
CA PHE A 493 10.96 -1.64 32.04
C PHE A 493 9.73 -1.61 32.94
N ASN A 494 8.55 -2.02 32.42
CA ASN A 494 7.31 -2.09 33.20
C ASN A 494 7.32 -3.19 34.27
N LEU A 495 8.14 -4.23 34.11
CA LEU A 495 8.42 -5.23 35.15
C LEU A 495 9.48 -4.76 36.18
N GLY A 496 9.96 -3.52 36.12
CA GLY A 496 11.00 -2.97 37.00
C GLY A 496 12.41 -3.55 36.76
N ARG A 497 12.61 -4.34 35.68
CA ARG A 497 13.85 -5.05 35.35
C ARG A 497 14.78 -4.16 34.53
N ILE A 498 15.09 -2.98 35.07
CA ILE A 498 15.75 -1.86 34.37
C ILE A 498 17.08 -2.26 33.69
N GLY A 499 17.91 -3.07 34.35
CA GLY A 499 19.17 -3.56 33.77
C GLY A 499 18.96 -4.41 32.51
N GLU A 500 17.93 -5.26 32.49
CA GLU A 500 17.61 -6.11 31.35
C GLU A 500 16.91 -5.33 30.22
N ALA A 501 16.10 -4.32 30.57
CA ALA A 501 15.58 -3.35 29.60
C ALA A 501 16.73 -2.64 28.86
N LYS A 502 17.76 -2.22 29.60
CA LYS A 502 18.95 -1.56 29.05
C LYS A 502 19.77 -2.46 28.13
N GLU A 503 19.97 -3.74 28.48
CA GLU A 503 20.62 -4.71 27.58
C GLU A 503 19.76 -5.05 26.35
N ALA A 504 18.43 -5.04 26.46
CA ALA A 504 17.54 -5.18 25.30
C ALA A 504 17.64 -3.98 24.34
N ILE A 505 17.65 -2.74 24.86
CA ILE A 505 17.89 -1.54 24.04
C ILE A 505 19.27 -1.53 23.38
N LYS A 506 20.33 -1.96 24.09
CA LYS A 506 21.67 -2.13 23.46
C LYS A 506 21.64 -3.11 22.28
N LYS A 507 20.89 -4.21 22.39
CA LYS A 507 20.72 -5.17 21.29
C LYS A 507 19.97 -4.55 20.12
N SER A 508 18.86 -3.85 20.39
CA SER A 508 18.11 -3.06 19.41
C SER A 508 19.02 -2.11 18.60
N LEU A 509 19.80 -1.27 19.30
CA LEU A 509 20.70 -0.29 18.69
C LEU A 509 21.95 -0.91 18.04
N SER A 510 22.31 -2.16 18.37
CA SER A 510 23.37 -2.90 17.67
C SER A 510 22.93 -3.47 16.33
N ILE A 511 21.63 -3.73 16.17
CA ILE A 511 20.99 -4.19 14.93
C ILE A 511 20.73 -2.98 14.04
N ASP A 512 19.96 -2.00 14.54
CA ASP A 512 19.72 -0.72 13.86
C ASP A 512 20.08 0.48 14.76
N PRO A 513 21.22 1.15 14.48
CA PRO A 513 21.60 2.40 15.14
C PRO A 513 20.72 3.62 14.82
N LYS A 514 19.68 3.50 13.98
CA LYS A 514 18.74 4.58 13.66
C LYS A 514 17.40 4.49 14.38
N ASN A 515 17.16 3.45 15.18
CA ASN A 515 15.91 3.26 15.90
C ASN A 515 15.70 4.36 16.97
N SER A 516 14.90 5.36 16.61
CA SER A 516 14.49 6.52 17.41
C SER A 516 13.85 6.12 18.75
N VAL A 517 12.89 5.22 18.71
CA VAL A 517 12.14 4.70 19.87
C VAL A 517 13.08 3.99 20.85
N ALA A 518 14.12 3.32 20.36
CA ALA A 518 15.13 2.72 21.22
C ALA A 518 15.96 3.77 21.99
N TYR A 519 16.25 4.93 21.39
CA TYR A 519 16.89 6.06 22.09
C TYR A 519 15.94 6.77 23.07
N LEU A 520 14.65 6.88 22.75
CA LEU A 520 13.62 7.38 23.68
C LEU A 520 13.54 6.51 24.94
N ASN A 521 13.41 5.19 24.77
CA ASN A 521 13.43 4.22 25.86
C ASN A 521 14.77 4.21 26.62
N LEU A 522 15.90 4.42 25.94
CA LEU A 522 17.21 4.56 26.58
C LEU A 522 17.26 5.77 27.52
N GLY A 523 16.70 6.92 27.09
CA GLY A 523 16.59 8.11 27.92
C GLY A 523 15.75 7.86 29.17
N ASN A 524 14.57 7.24 29.01
CA ASN A 524 13.68 6.87 30.11
C ASN A 524 14.35 5.92 31.13
N ILE A 525 15.19 4.99 30.66
CA ILE A 525 16.03 4.14 31.52
C ILE A 525 17.07 4.96 32.31
N PHE A 526 17.76 5.91 31.65
CA PHE A 526 18.76 6.74 32.29
C PHE A 526 18.17 7.72 33.33
N ILE A 527 16.91 8.15 33.20
CA ILE A 527 16.19 8.90 34.24
C ILE A 527 16.11 8.08 35.55
N ILE A 528 15.75 6.80 35.46
CA ILE A 528 15.63 5.91 36.64
C ILE A 528 17.00 5.62 37.27
N GLU A 529 18.04 5.45 36.45
CA GLU A 529 19.43 5.34 36.91
C GLU A 529 20.01 6.66 37.46
N LYS A 530 19.31 7.79 37.28
CA LYS A 530 19.73 9.17 37.63
C LYS A 530 20.96 9.67 36.86
N ASP A 531 21.25 9.07 35.70
CA ASP A 531 22.28 9.52 34.77
C ASP A 531 21.68 10.56 33.81
N TYR A 532 21.25 11.69 34.38
CA TYR A 532 20.49 12.73 33.67
C TYR A 532 21.20 13.27 32.44
N LYS A 533 22.55 13.25 32.42
CA LYS A 533 23.35 13.59 31.24
C LYS A 533 23.13 12.59 30.10
N LYS A 534 23.19 11.28 30.37
CA LYS A 534 22.92 10.29 29.32
C LYS A 534 21.45 10.23 28.92
N ALA A 535 20.54 10.64 29.81
CA ALA A 535 19.14 10.87 29.44
C ALA A 535 19.01 12.02 28.42
N GLU A 536 19.61 13.19 28.70
CA GLU A 536 19.70 14.33 27.77
C GLU A 536 20.30 13.91 26.43
N GLU A 537 21.46 13.23 26.44
CA GLU A 537 22.13 12.73 25.23
C GLU A 537 21.27 11.73 24.43
N SER A 538 20.50 10.86 25.10
CA SER A 538 19.65 9.86 24.45
C SER A 538 18.41 10.49 23.81
N PHE A 539 17.69 11.35 24.52
CA PHE A 539 16.53 12.05 23.94
C PHE A 539 16.94 13.02 22.81
N LEU A 540 18.10 13.67 22.91
CA LEU A 540 18.63 14.49 21.81
C LEU A 540 19.06 13.64 20.60
N MET A 541 19.56 12.41 20.80
CA MET A 541 19.83 11.48 19.70
C MET A 541 18.53 10.95 19.07
N CYS A 542 17.49 10.71 19.87
CA CYS A 542 16.13 10.43 19.40
C CYS A 542 15.65 11.57 18.47
N LEU A 543 15.59 12.81 18.97
CA LEU A 543 15.18 14.00 18.22
C LEU A 543 16.01 14.27 16.95
N LYS A 544 17.27 13.81 16.90
CA LYS A 544 18.15 13.93 15.74
C LYS A 544 17.84 12.90 14.64
N LEU A 545 17.22 11.78 14.99
CA LEU A 545 16.75 10.74 14.07
C LEU A 545 15.29 10.98 13.66
N GLU A 546 14.48 11.42 14.61
CA GLU A 546 13.03 11.62 14.49
C GLU A 546 12.56 12.67 15.49
N GLU A 547 11.81 13.69 15.04
CA GLU A 547 11.15 14.66 15.94
C GLU A 547 9.98 13.99 16.69
N GLU A 548 10.34 13.20 17.72
CA GLU A 548 9.39 12.55 18.62
C GLU A 548 8.77 13.55 19.60
N ALA A 549 7.43 13.63 19.61
CA ALA A 549 6.70 14.43 20.58
C ALA A 549 6.99 13.97 22.03
N GLU A 550 7.03 12.65 22.28
CA GLU A 550 7.37 12.12 23.61
C GLU A 550 8.82 12.46 24.01
N ALA A 551 9.77 12.54 23.06
CA ALA A 551 11.14 12.97 23.36
C ALA A 551 11.21 14.45 23.73
N TYR A 552 10.41 15.32 23.10
CA TYR A 552 10.25 16.71 23.52
C TYR A 552 9.63 16.82 24.92
N LEU A 553 8.60 16.03 25.22
CA LEU A 553 7.99 15.97 26.56
C LEU A 553 9.03 15.53 27.60
N ASN A 554 9.69 14.39 27.38
CA ASN A 554 10.63 13.81 28.34
C ASN A 554 11.88 14.68 28.56
N LEU A 555 12.38 15.40 27.55
CA LEU A 555 13.38 16.46 27.73
C LEU A 555 12.84 17.61 28.58
N GLY A 556 11.65 18.10 28.27
CA GLY A 556 11.00 19.18 29.03
C GLY A 556 10.86 18.85 30.52
N LEU A 557 10.39 17.63 30.84
CA LEU A 557 10.27 17.12 32.20
C LEU A 557 11.64 16.87 32.87
N LEU A 558 12.64 16.40 32.13
CA LEU A 558 14.03 16.23 32.61
C LEU A 558 14.64 17.56 33.08
N TYR A 559 14.53 18.61 32.27
CA TYR A 559 15.01 19.93 32.66
C TYR A 559 14.21 20.55 33.81
N TYR A 560 12.89 20.32 33.87
CA TYR A 560 12.04 20.81 34.94
C TYR A 560 12.37 20.16 36.30
N TYR A 561 12.36 18.83 36.37
CA TYR A 561 12.42 18.11 37.66
C TYR A 561 13.83 17.77 38.15
N TYR A 562 14.81 17.60 37.26
CA TYR A 562 16.12 17.04 37.64
C TYR A 562 17.32 17.96 37.36
N LEU A 563 17.26 18.81 36.32
CA LEU A 563 18.36 19.73 35.98
C LEU A 563 18.09 21.20 36.37
N ASN A 564 16.84 21.55 36.70
CA ASN A 564 16.39 22.89 37.10
C ASN A 564 16.72 24.00 36.05
N ASP A 565 16.72 23.65 34.77
CA ASP A 565 16.93 24.58 33.64
C ASP A 565 15.56 25.03 33.11
N LYS A 566 15.07 26.15 33.63
CA LYS A 566 13.72 26.65 33.33
C LYS A 566 13.52 27.02 31.86
N GLU A 567 14.52 27.61 31.24
CA GLU A 567 14.46 28.05 29.83
C GLU A 567 14.43 26.84 28.89
N LYS A 568 15.31 25.85 29.07
CA LYS A 568 15.25 24.61 28.28
C LYS A 568 13.96 23.82 28.54
N ALA A 569 13.53 23.69 29.79
CA ALA A 569 12.27 23.02 30.12
C ALA A 569 11.10 23.66 29.36
N LYS A 570 11.02 24.99 29.39
CA LYS A 570 9.99 25.76 28.69
C LYS A 570 10.08 25.60 27.17
N PHE A 571 11.28 25.63 26.59
CA PHE A 571 11.48 25.39 25.15
C PHE A 571 10.94 24.03 24.71
N TYR A 572 11.34 22.95 25.37
CA TYR A 572 10.97 21.58 24.98
C TYR A 572 9.49 21.26 25.27
N LEU A 573 8.92 21.76 26.37
CA LEU A 573 7.48 21.58 26.65
C LEU A 573 6.58 22.35 25.67
N ASN A 574 7.03 23.51 25.13
CA ASN A 574 6.31 24.16 24.03
C ASN A 574 6.45 23.36 22.72
N LYS A 575 7.63 22.80 22.42
CA LYS A 575 7.84 21.92 21.25
C LYS A 575 6.95 20.67 21.27
N PHE A 576 6.66 20.12 22.45
CA PHE A 576 5.66 19.07 22.60
C PHE A 576 4.25 19.54 22.19
N ILE A 577 3.79 20.68 22.71
CA ILE A 577 2.45 21.23 22.41
C ILE A 577 2.29 21.63 20.93
N GLU A 578 3.36 22.08 20.29
CA GLU A 578 3.38 22.38 18.85
C GLU A 578 3.20 21.11 17.99
N ASN A 579 3.71 19.96 18.43
CA ASN A 579 3.67 18.70 17.66
C ASN A 579 2.49 17.77 18.03
N SER A 580 1.99 17.83 19.26
CA SER A 580 0.80 17.09 19.72
C SER A 580 -0.29 18.06 20.20
N PRO A 581 -0.94 18.81 19.29
CA PRO A 581 -1.87 19.88 19.66
C PRO A 581 -3.16 19.40 20.33
N ASN A 582 -3.54 18.13 20.13
CA ASN A 582 -4.76 17.50 20.64
C ASN A 582 -4.52 16.58 21.87
N ASP A 583 -3.31 16.59 22.43
CA ASP A 583 -2.89 15.69 23.50
C ASP A 583 -3.73 15.83 24.79
N PRO A 584 -4.16 14.73 25.45
CA PRO A 584 -4.94 14.80 26.69
C PRO A 584 -4.24 15.47 27.88
N GLU A 585 -2.91 15.35 27.97
CA GLU A 585 -2.07 15.93 29.02
C GLU A 585 -1.67 17.39 28.72
N ARG A 586 -1.89 17.89 27.48
CA ARG A 586 -1.62 19.27 27.06
C ARG A 586 -2.02 20.31 28.09
N GLY A 587 -3.23 20.21 28.67
CA GLY A 587 -3.72 21.16 29.67
C GLY A 587 -2.89 21.21 30.96
N LYS A 588 -2.24 20.10 31.33
CA LYS A 588 -1.32 20.03 32.47
C LYS A 588 0.07 20.56 32.09
N ILE A 589 0.54 20.28 30.87
CA ILE A 589 1.82 20.82 30.37
C ILE A 589 1.76 22.33 30.17
N GLU A 590 0.68 22.85 29.61
CA GLU A 590 0.41 24.29 29.52
C GLU A 590 0.35 24.98 30.88
N LYS A 591 -0.05 24.26 31.95
CA LYS A 591 0.01 24.76 33.32
C LYS A 591 1.46 24.74 33.85
N LEU A 592 2.18 23.64 33.64
CA LEU A 592 3.59 23.49 34.04
C LEU A 592 4.48 24.59 33.43
N ILE A 593 4.24 24.96 32.16
CA ILE A 593 4.91 26.07 31.46
C ILE A 593 4.62 27.46 32.07
N LYS A 594 3.49 27.62 32.77
CA LYS A 594 3.06 28.88 33.42
C LYS A 594 3.52 28.96 34.89
N GLU A 595 3.78 27.81 35.52
CA GLU A 595 4.36 27.71 36.88
C GLU A 595 5.90 27.73 36.87
N ASN A 596 6.53 27.70 35.68
CA ASN A 596 7.99 27.74 35.48
C ASN A 596 8.54 29.13 35.13
#